data_AF-A0A0N4UC33-F1
#
_entry.id   AF-A0A0N4UC33-F1
#
_cell.length_a   1.000
_cell.length_b   1.000
_cell.length_c   1.000
_cell.angle_alpha   90.00
_cell.angle_beta   90.00
_cell.angle_gamma   90.00
#
_symmetry.space_group_name_H-M   'P 1'
#
loop_
_entity.id
_entity.type
_entity.pdbx_description
1 polymer ?
#
loop_
_entity_poly.entity_id
_entity_poly.type
_entity_poly.pdbx_seq_one_letter_code
_entity_poly.pdbx_strand_id
1 'polypeptide(L)'
;MDERICIIILVMFNITNTLNEYLRCLSNLNDNGYIHIDCSNQRFKQISSVARLDAPTYDFMPNTISGNVISLNLSANEFTVINSNSFATLRHPEILESLDLSSNNLHTINRLSFVDLENLEFLNLNHNYFSSFPDRTFSSLNKLKFISIASNQMICDCQLTDFLKFINKEIPIEVSNETVCIFPKSLRNQQISAIKAKSLKRTCGKGDFNPKIFSIEPPPQSLIVYPGEKRQITCKVSNIKGLSMEWLKNDIPIQRTSRLFINASIENNIQSLTLSLNPILWEDEGDWTCYIELQDASLRKVIRLMPISIHTEKCVQEWQANEKGEVTWPVSERGIVSMNCPNGPSNAKVYRECKQGKWGEINSNECAFASSLTKQLLMLISNQKRSTYLLNFLNITTSLSSLKYKLSAYETRLVGWIIGNATHFSNANMLNAISFVLDSSYTRSEISGEMLRAHIENIMFTEKAIYFKNIAVCQSMLISAFDMLDYSSNEKLNIGFISGYYADEYFCQKRNAVEFLTANGMSSVRVPHATFELFSSTAILRVFWLKTTNIFNNIYSIDGKWIVTGDVHAIALKKINLRLSYAAPPSGFVSILLFF
;
A
#
# COMPACT_ATOMS: atom_id res chain seq x y z
N MET A 1 21.29 -47.34 -30.41
CA MET A 1 21.70 -46.57 -31.61
C MET A 1 20.49 -45.77 -32.05
N ASP A 2 20.32 -44.58 -31.49
CA ASP A 2 19.30 -43.61 -31.92
C ASP A 2 19.77 -42.25 -31.39
N GLU A 3 20.93 -41.83 -31.89
CA GLU A 3 21.40 -40.45 -31.74
C GLU A 3 20.50 -39.57 -32.59
N ARG A 4 19.58 -38.88 -31.92
CA ARG A 4 18.73 -37.84 -32.51
C ARG A 4 19.63 -36.71 -32.97
N ILE A 5 20.00 -36.78 -34.25
CA ILE A 5 20.63 -35.73 -35.04
C ILE A 5 19.75 -34.49 -34.92
N CYS A 6 20.17 -33.58 -34.05
CA CYS A 6 19.60 -32.25 -33.93
C CYS A 6 20.04 -31.50 -35.19
N ILE A 7 19.14 -31.45 -36.18
CA ILE A 7 19.31 -30.65 -37.39
C ILE A 7 19.30 -29.19 -36.93
N ILE A 8 20.48 -28.67 -36.60
CA ILE A 8 20.74 -27.26 -36.39
C ILE A 8 20.59 -26.63 -37.77
N ILE A 9 19.37 -26.22 -38.07
CA ILE A 9 19.03 -25.34 -39.17
C ILE A 9 19.72 -24.01 -38.85
N LEU A 10 20.98 -23.91 -39.29
CA LEU A 10 21.77 -22.70 -39.45
C LEU A 10 21.06 -21.84 -40.51
N VAL A 11 19.95 -21.22 -40.14
CA VAL A 11 19.48 -20.01 -40.81
C VAL A 11 20.51 -18.96 -40.44
N MET A 12 21.50 -18.86 -41.33
CA MET A 12 22.44 -17.74 -41.43
C MET A 12 21.59 -16.48 -41.50
N PHE A 13 21.34 -15.89 -40.34
CA PHE A 13 20.90 -14.51 -40.24
C PHE A 13 21.95 -13.71 -41.02
N ASN A 14 21.56 -13.22 -42.18
CA ASN A 14 22.26 -12.13 -42.83
C ASN A 14 22.18 -10.96 -41.85
N ILE A 15 23.22 -10.80 -41.02
CA ILE A 15 23.45 -9.66 -40.13
C ILE A 15 23.87 -8.47 -41.01
N THR A 16 23.02 -8.10 -41.96
CA THR A 16 23.16 -6.86 -42.72
C THR A 16 22.17 -5.86 -42.13
N ASN A 17 22.68 -5.08 -41.18
CA ASN A 17 22.23 -3.74 -40.84
C ASN A 17 20.77 -3.54 -40.39
N THR A 18 20.22 -4.42 -39.56
CA THR A 18 19.09 -4.02 -38.68
C THR A 18 19.60 -3.29 -37.44
N LEU A 19 20.47 -2.29 -37.62
CA LEU A 19 20.65 -1.20 -36.66
C LEU A 19 19.56 -0.16 -36.95
N ASN A 20 18.30 -0.57 -36.86
CA ASN A 20 17.22 0.37 -36.57
C ASN A 20 17.24 0.61 -35.05
N GLU A 21 18.38 1.07 -34.52
CA GLU A 21 18.39 1.82 -33.28
C GLU A 21 17.31 2.87 -33.43
N TYR A 22 16.36 2.91 -32.48
CA TYR A 22 15.23 3.83 -32.46
C TYR A 22 15.62 5.16 -33.10
N LEU A 23 15.12 5.44 -34.32
CA LEU A 23 15.43 6.65 -35.11
C LEU A 23 15.06 7.98 -34.41
N ARG A 24 14.56 7.88 -33.18
CA ARG A 24 14.07 8.93 -32.31
C ARG A 24 15.06 9.36 -31.24
N CYS A 25 15.98 8.49 -30.83
CA CYS A 25 16.96 8.82 -29.81
C CYS A 25 18.30 9.16 -30.44
N LEU A 26 18.93 10.23 -29.97
CA LEU A 26 20.26 10.62 -30.38
C LEU A 26 21.28 9.89 -29.52
N SER A 27 22.28 9.25 -30.16
CA SER A 27 23.38 8.58 -29.47
C SER A 27 24.69 9.30 -29.78
N ASN A 28 25.47 9.61 -28.73
CA ASN A 28 26.81 10.18 -28.83
C ASN A 28 27.79 9.34 -28.03
N LEU A 29 28.94 8.99 -28.63
CA LEU A 29 30.02 8.29 -27.95
C LEU A 29 31.00 9.30 -27.35
N ASN A 30 31.44 9.09 -26.12
CA ASN A 30 32.55 9.83 -25.54
C ASN A 30 33.90 9.16 -25.85
N ASP A 31 35.00 9.84 -25.54
CA ASP A 31 36.38 9.37 -25.82
C ASP A 31 36.71 8.00 -25.17
N ASN A 32 35.98 7.63 -24.10
CA ASN A 32 36.13 6.37 -23.40
C ASN A 32 35.26 5.23 -23.97
N GLY A 33 34.47 5.51 -25.02
CA GLY A 33 33.59 4.54 -25.67
C GLY A 33 32.24 4.32 -24.96
N TYR A 34 31.88 5.15 -23.98
CA TYR A 34 30.55 5.11 -23.37
C TYR A 34 29.55 5.96 -24.15
N ILE A 35 28.28 5.56 -24.09
CA ILE A 35 27.20 6.17 -24.87
C ILE A 35 26.39 7.12 -23.99
N HIS A 36 26.21 8.34 -24.49
CA HIS A 36 25.19 9.29 -24.06
C HIS A 36 23.97 9.13 -24.96
N ILE A 37 22.81 8.85 -24.37
CA ILE A 37 21.56 8.64 -25.10
C ILE A 37 20.57 9.72 -24.73
N ASP A 38 20.11 10.46 -25.73
CA ASP A 38 19.06 11.46 -25.60
C ASP A 38 17.79 10.99 -26.31
N CYS A 39 16.82 10.60 -25.49
CA CYS A 39 15.47 10.21 -25.89
C CYS A 39 14.43 11.25 -25.42
N SER A 40 14.83 12.50 -25.23
CA SER A 40 13.93 13.54 -24.77
C SER A 40 12.91 13.93 -25.84
N ASN A 41 11.72 14.35 -25.40
CA ASN A 41 10.65 14.86 -26.28
C ASN A 41 10.19 13.87 -27.38
N GLN A 42 10.18 12.57 -27.08
CA GLN A 42 9.79 11.51 -28.02
C GLN A 42 8.38 10.96 -27.80
N ARG A 43 7.63 11.53 -26.84
CA ARG A 43 6.27 11.13 -26.43
C ARG A 43 6.17 9.68 -25.95
N PHE A 44 7.23 9.19 -25.29
CA PHE A 44 7.17 7.88 -24.65
C PHE A 44 6.22 7.89 -23.45
N LYS A 45 5.41 6.86 -23.29
CA LYS A 45 4.41 6.72 -22.23
C LYS A 45 4.78 5.67 -21.18
N GLN A 46 5.58 4.67 -21.57
CA GLN A 46 6.01 3.60 -20.68
C GLN A 46 7.37 3.04 -21.07
N ILE A 47 8.07 2.46 -20.09
CA ILE A 47 9.31 1.72 -20.31
C ILE A 47 8.98 0.23 -20.34
N SER A 48 9.16 -0.40 -21.49
CA SER A 48 8.92 -1.84 -21.65
C SER A 48 10.23 -2.61 -21.51
N SER A 49 10.27 -3.53 -20.55
CA SER A 49 11.39 -4.47 -20.39
C SER A 49 11.37 -5.62 -21.41
N VAL A 50 10.31 -5.74 -22.23
CA VAL A 50 10.14 -6.84 -23.17
C VAL A 50 9.99 -6.30 -24.58
N ALA A 51 10.89 -6.70 -25.47
CA ALA A 51 10.74 -6.41 -26.88
C ALA A 51 9.58 -7.20 -27.49
N ARG A 52 8.70 -6.50 -28.21
CA ARG A 52 7.62 -7.07 -29.01
C ARG A 52 7.80 -6.62 -30.45
N LEU A 53 7.63 -7.52 -31.42
CA LEU A 53 7.72 -7.16 -32.85
C LEU A 53 6.73 -6.04 -33.23
N ASP A 54 5.56 -6.03 -32.59
CA ASP A 54 4.53 -5.00 -32.75
C ASP A 54 4.44 -4.07 -31.53
N ALA A 55 5.59 -3.74 -30.91
CA ALA A 55 5.60 -2.84 -29.77
C ALA A 55 4.98 -1.48 -30.15
N PRO A 56 4.08 -0.92 -29.32
CA PRO A 56 3.52 0.40 -29.56
C PRO A 56 4.62 1.45 -29.71
N THR A 57 4.43 2.42 -30.61
CA THR A 57 5.38 3.52 -30.87
C THR A 57 5.60 4.49 -29.70
N TYR A 58 4.98 4.21 -28.55
CA TYR A 58 5.03 5.00 -27.32
C TYR A 58 5.83 4.29 -26.21
N ASP A 59 6.40 3.12 -26.50
CA ASP A 59 7.17 2.35 -25.53
C ASP A 59 8.66 2.63 -25.70
N PHE A 60 9.32 3.06 -24.63
CA PHE A 60 10.78 3.07 -24.60
C PHE A 60 11.28 1.67 -24.24
N MET A 61 12.25 1.16 -25.00
CA MET A 61 12.72 -0.23 -24.88
C MET A 61 14.24 -0.24 -24.65
N PRO A 62 14.69 -0.27 -23.39
CA PRO A 62 16.11 -0.16 -23.04
C PRO A 62 16.96 -1.29 -23.61
N ASN A 63 16.39 -2.49 -23.77
CA ASN A 63 17.08 -3.67 -24.31
C ASN A 63 17.50 -3.54 -25.79
N THR A 64 17.01 -2.53 -26.50
CA THR A 64 17.41 -2.26 -27.89
C THR A 64 18.73 -1.49 -27.98
N ILE A 65 19.20 -0.92 -26.88
CA ILE A 65 20.45 -0.19 -26.81
C ILE A 65 21.60 -1.19 -26.71
N SER A 66 22.42 -1.26 -27.76
CA SER A 66 23.46 -2.29 -27.89
C SER A 66 24.73 -2.00 -27.08
N GLY A 67 24.91 -0.78 -26.57
CA GLY A 67 26.14 -0.36 -25.90
C GLY A 67 25.99 0.07 -24.44
N ASN A 68 27.13 0.49 -23.88
CA ASN A 68 27.31 0.81 -22.47
C ASN A 68 26.90 2.26 -22.21
N VAL A 69 25.72 2.45 -21.62
CA VAL A 69 25.13 3.78 -21.41
C VAL A 69 25.65 4.41 -20.12
N ILE A 70 26.30 5.58 -20.23
CA ILE A 70 26.77 6.36 -19.07
C ILE A 70 25.80 7.48 -18.70
N SER A 71 25.05 7.99 -19.68
CA SER A 71 24.06 9.05 -19.48
C SER A 71 22.82 8.76 -20.31
N LEU A 72 21.65 8.81 -19.67
CA LEU A 72 20.35 8.55 -20.27
C LEU A 72 19.40 9.71 -19.99
N ASN A 73 19.05 10.46 -21.04
CA ASN A 73 18.07 11.52 -20.98
C ASN A 73 16.72 11.02 -21.50
N LEU A 74 15.73 10.96 -20.61
CA LEU A 74 14.35 10.57 -20.87
C LEU A 74 13.37 11.72 -20.54
N SER A 75 13.88 12.96 -20.48
CA SER A 75 13.09 14.12 -20.11
C SER A 75 12.05 14.52 -21.17
N ALA A 76 11.06 15.33 -20.78
CA ALA A 76 10.00 15.83 -21.67
C ALA A 76 9.23 14.72 -22.41
N ASN A 77 9.01 13.58 -21.75
CA ASN A 77 8.16 12.50 -22.25
C ASN A 77 6.81 12.47 -21.49
N GLU A 78 6.03 11.41 -21.66
CA GLU A 78 4.71 11.24 -21.06
C GLU A 78 4.69 10.08 -20.05
N PHE A 79 5.85 9.73 -19.45
CA PHE A 79 5.90 8.64 -18.48
C PHE A 79 5.06 8.97 -17.24
N THR A 80 4.29 7.99 -16.76
CA THR A 80 3.44 8.15 -15.57
C THR A 80 3.91 7.35 -14.36
N VAL A 81 4.59 6.21 -14.59
CA VAL A 81 5.10 5.30 -13.57
C VAL A 81 6.46 4.74 -13.98
N ILE A 82 7.37 4.57 -13.03
CA ILE A 82 8.59 3.75 -13.21
C ILE A 82 8.42 2.42 -12.47
N ASN A 83 8.58 1.32 -13.20
CA ASN A 83 8.47 -0.04 -12.69
C ASN A 83 9.83 -0.61 -12.23
N SER A 84 9.80 -1.69 -11.45
CA SER A 84 10.99 -2.34 -10.87
C SER A 84 12.02 -2.82 -11.89
N ASN A 85 11.60 -3.07 -13.13
CA ASN A 85 12.43 -3.61 -14.21
C ASN A 85 12.65 -2.62 -15.36
N SER A 86 12.33 -1.33 -15.14
CA SER A 86 12.40 -0.32 -16.20
C SER A 86 13.80 -0.19 -16.77
N PHE A 87 14.84 -0.23 -15.93
CA PHE A 87 16.24 -0.08 -16.38
C PHE A 87 17.04 -1.38 -16.31
N ALA A 88 16.47 -2.45 -15.75
CA ALA A 88 17.12 -3.75 -15.58
C ALA A 88 17.54 -4.42 -16.90
N THR A 89 17.00 -3.95 -18.03
CA THR A 89 17.28 -4.51 -19.36
C THR A 89 18.26 -3.68 -20.19
N LEU A 90 18.79 -2.58 -19.63
CA LEU A 90 19.96 -1.93 -20.21
C LEU A 90 21.14 -2.90 -20.20
N ARG A 91 22.05 -2.73 -21.15
CA ARG A 91 23.32 -3.45 -21.13
C ARG A 91 24.22 -2.83 -20.07
N HIS A 92 24.53 -3.58 -19.01
CA HIS A 92 25.29 -3.11 -17.86
C HIS A 92 24.67 -1.89 -17.15
N PRO A 93 23.43 -1.98 -16.62
CA PRO A 93 22.76 -0.86 -15.95
C PRO A 93 23.57 -0.26 -14.79
N GLU A 94 24.46 -1.07 -14.19
CA GLU A 94 25.32 -0.69 -13.09
C GLU A 94 26.29 0.45 -13.44
N ILE A 95 26.62 0.68 -14.71
CA ILE A 95 27.57 1.73 -15.13
C ILE A 95 26.93 3.09 -15.35
N LEU A 96 25.59 3.20 -15.34
CA LEU A 96 24.89 4.44 -15.63
C LEU A 96 25.20 5.47 -14.54
N GLU A 97 25.70 6.65 -14.93
CA GLU A 97 26.11 7.73 -14.01
C GLU A 97 25.09 8.88 -13.98
N SER A 98 24.35 9.10 -15.07
CA SER A 98 23.38 10.21 -15.17
C SER A 98 22.05 9.74 -15.75
N LEU A 99 20.97 10.06 -15.04
CA LEU A 99 19.59 9.76 -15.46
C LEU A 99 18.72 11.00 -15.32
N ASP A 100 18.15 11.45 -16.44
CA ASP A 100 17.18 12.55 -16.46
C ASP A 100 15.78 12.03 -16.80
N LEU A 101 14.85 12.19 -15.87
CA LEU A 101 13.43 11.85 -15.99
C LEU A 101 12.54 13.10 -15.80
N SER A 102 13.11 14.30 -15.90
CA SER A 102 12.40 15.54 -15.65
C SER A 102 11.33 15.83 -16.71
N SER A 103 10.35 16.67 -16.33
CA SER A 103 9.26 17.11 -17.22
C SER A 103 8.48 15.93 -17.82
N ASN A 104 8.15 14.95 -16.98
CA ASN A 104 7.26 13.84 -17.29
C ASN A 104 5.97 13.97 -16.46
N ASN A 105 5.09 12.95 -16.52
CA ASN A 105 3.87 12.88 -15.73
C ASN A 105 4.00 11.90 -14.55
N LEU A 106 5.22 11.72 -14.03
CA LEU A 106 5.50 10.68 -13.03
C LEU A 106 4.86 11.02 -11.70
N HIS A 107 4.07 10.11 -11.14
CA HIS A 107 3.49 10.22 -9.80
C HIS A 107 3.81 9.03 -8.90
N THR A 108 4.39 7.95 -9.47
CA THR A 108 4.76 6.74 -8.72
C THR A 108 6.06 6.14 -9.27
N ILE A 109 6.96 5.78 -8.35
CA ILE A 109 8.16 4.99 -8.62
C ILE A 109 8.08 3.71 -7.79
N ASN A 110 8.30 2.56 -8.42
CA ASN A 110 8.44 1.30 -7.69
C ASN A 110 9.74 1.31 -6.86
N ARG A 111 9.68 0.77 -5.64
CA ARG A 111 10.83 0.70 -4.72
C ARG A 111 12.10 0.10 -5.33
N LEU A 112 11.97 -0.83 -6.27
CA LEU A 112 13.11 -1.53 -6.89
C LEU A 112 13.53 -0.93 -8.23
N SER A 113 12.96 0.21 -8.65
CA SER A 113 13.19 0.78 -9.98
C SER A 113 14.65 1.14 -10.29
N PHE A 114 15.42 1.50 -9.26
CA PHE A 114 16.82 1.92 -9.38
C PHE A 114 17.79 0.94 -8.72
N VAL A 115 17.35 -0.29 -8.45
CA VAL A 115 18.14 -1.26 -7.67
C VAL A 115 19.48 -1.58 -8.35
N ASP A 116 19.50 -1.61 -9.68
CA ASP A 116 20.68 -1.97 -10.48
C ASP A 116 21.56 -0.76 -10.87
N LEU A 117 21.19 0.48 -10.51
CA LEU A 117 21.89 1.71 -10.94
C LEU A 117 22.96 2.14 -9.92
N GLU A 118 23.85 1.24 -9.54
CA GLU A 118 24.77 1.44 -8.40
C GLU A 118 25.77 2.61 -8.59
N ASN A 119 26.16 2.90 -9.84
CA ASN A 119 27.09 4.00 -10.15
C ASN A 119 26.39 5.34 -10.46
N LEU A 120 25.07 5.46 -10.28
CA LEU A 120 24.36 6.70 -10.59
C LEU A 120 24.85 7.84 -9.70
N GLU A 121 25.30 8.94 -10.30
CA GLU A 121 25.80 10.14 -9.64
C GLU A 121 24.80 11.31 -9.71
N PHE A 122 24.05 11.41 -10.80
CA PHE A 122 23.09 12.49 -11.07
C PHE A 122 21.71 11.93 -11.39
N LEU A 123 20.70 12.37 -10.62
CA LEU A 123 19.30 12.01 -10.86
C LEU A 123 18.42 13.26 -10.90
N ASN A 124 17.79 13.51 -12.05
CA ASN A 124 16.86 14.62 -12.23
C ASN A 124 15.41 14.11 -12.32
N LEU A 125 14.59 14.48 -11.35
CA LEU A 125 13.16 14.16 -11.25
C LEU A 125 12.28 15.43 -11.27
N ASN A 126 12.83 16.58 -11.68
CA ASN A 126 12.12 17.85 -11.68
C ASN A 126 10.84 17.82 -12.51
N HIS A 127 9.87 18.68 -12.17
CA HIS A 127 8.64 18.85 -12.96
C HIS A 127 7.90 17.53 -13.20
N ASN A 128 7.64 16.82 -12.11
CA ASN A 128 6.81 15.63 -12.06
C ASN A 128 5.74 15.84 -10.96
N TYR A 129 4.97 14.81 -10.64
CA TYR A 129 3.87 14.84 -9.67
C TYR A 129 4.14 13.95 -8.44
N PHE A 130 5.39 13.82 -8.00
CA PHE A 130 5.69 13.03 -6.80
C PHE A 130 5.21 13.71 -5.54
N SER A 131 4.52 12.97 -4.68
CA SER A 131 4.14 13.39 -3.33
C SER A 131 4.97 12.73 -2.23
N SER A 132 5.42 11.49 -2.43
CA SER A 132 6.39 10.81 -1.58
C SER A 132 7.11 9.70 -2.36
N PHE A 133 8.05 9.00 -1.71
CA PHE A 133 8.74 7.85 -2.29
C PHE A 133 8.58 6.64 -1.38
N PRO A 134 8.43 5.43 -1.92
CA PRO A 134 8.51 4.23 -1.10
C PRO A 134 9.84 4.14 -0.35
N ASP A 135 9.82 3.58 0.86
CA ASP A 135 11.03 3.34 1.64
C ASP A 135 12.08 2.61 0.80
N ARG A 136 13.33 3.08 0.86
CA ARG A 136 14.54 2.51 0.25
C ARG A 136 14.60 2.56 -1.28
N THR A 137 13.73 3.33 -1.92
CA THR A 137 13.75 3.52 -3.38
C THR A 137 15.12 3.91 -3.91
N PHE A 138 15.87 4.73 -3.16
CA PHE A 138 17.21 5.21 -3.54
C PHE A 138 18.35 4.47 -2.85
N SER A 139 18.07 3.41 -2.08
CA SER A 139 19.07 2.81 -1.18
C SER A 139 20.27 2.17 -1.88
N SER A 140 20.12 1.75 -3.15
CA SER A 140 21.18 1.21 -4.01
C SER A 140 22.09 2.29 -4.60
N LEU A 141 21.67 3.55 -4.62
CA LEU A 141 22.38 4.66 -5.27
C LEU A 141 23.52 5.16 -4.38
N ASN A 142 24.57 4.36 -4.24
CA ASN A 142 25.66 4.61 -3.31
C ASN A 142 26.61 5.73 -3.77
N LYS A 143 26.65 6.01 -5.08
CA LYS A 143 27.48 7.06 -5.68
C LYS A 143 26.72 8.36 -5.98
N LEU A 144 25.45 8.45 -5.59
CA LEU A 144 24.63 9.62 -5.91
C LEU A 144 25.20 10.87 -5.24
N LYS A 145 25.52 11.89 -6.04
CA LYS A 145 26.07 13.17 -5.59
C LYS A 145 25.01 14.27 -5.62
N PHE A 146 24.13 14.23 -6.62
CA PHE A 146 23.11 15.25 -6.82
C PHE A 146 21.76 14.64 -7.15
N ILE A 147 20.72 15.14 -6.50
CA ILE A 147 19.34 14.82 -6.82
C ILE A 147 18.49 16.10 -6.87
N SER A 148 17.72 16.25 -7.95
CA SER A 148 16.79 17.36 -8.08
C SER A 148 15.36 16.85 -8.18
N ILE A 149 14.49 17.38 -7.32
CA ILE A 149 13.07 17.02 -7.22
C ILE A 149 12.22 18.30 -7.16
N ALA A 150 12.72 19.37 -7.77
CA ALA A 150 12.04 20.65 -7.86
C ALA A 150 10.72 20.52 -8.62
N SER A 151 9.77 21.41 -8.32
CA SER A 151 8.46 21.44 -8.98
C SER A 151 7.67 20.12 -8.88
N ASN A 152 7.83 19.38 -7.78
CA ASN A 152 7.00 18.24 -7.39
C ASN A 152 6.06 18.62 -6.22
N GLN A 153 5.17 17.71 -5.82
CA GLN A 153 4.13 17.93 -4.80
C GLN A 153 4.50 17.29 -3.46
N MET A 154 5.74 17.50 -3.01
CA MET A 154 6.33 16.78 -1.88
C MET A 154 5.57 16.98 -0.55
N ILE A 155 5.04 15.87 -0.01
CA ILE A 155 4.42 15.76 1.31
C ILE A 155 5.50 15.34 2.31
N CYS A 156 5.91 16.27 3.17
CA CYS A 156 6.95 16.07 4.17
C CYS A 156 6.36 15.51 5.46
N ASP A 157 5.79 14.31 5.38
CA ASP A 157 5.34 13.51 6.52
C ASP A 157 6.30 12.33 6.79
N CYS A 158 5.89 11.35 7.59
CA CYS A 158 6.76 10.23 7.92
C CYS A 158 7.16 9.38 6.70
N GLN A 159 6.42 9.41 5.59
CA GLN A 159 6.74 8.66 4.37
C GLN A 159 8.02 9.19 3.71
N LEU A 160 8.39 10.45 3.96
CA LEU A 160 9.62 11.04 3.45
C LEU A 160 10.85 10.73 4.33
N THR A 161 10.67 10.07 5.48
CA THR A 161 11.76 9.85 6.45
C THR A 161 12.96 9.11 5.84
N ASP A 162 12.71 8.08 5.02
CA ASP A 162 13.79 7.30 4.42
C ASP A 162 14.58 8.12 3.38
N PHE A 163 13.87 8.91 2.57
CA PHE A 163 14.51 9.85 1.64
C PHE A 163 15.37 10.89 2.36
N LEU A 164 14.86 11.50 3.44
CA LEU A 164 15.64 12.44 4.26
C LEU A 164 16.88 11.81 4.88
N LYS A 165 16.80 10.55 5.31
CA LYS A 165 17.97 9.80 5.79
C LYS A 165 18.95 9.53 4.66
N PHE A 166 18.45 9.23 3.47
CA PHE A 166 19.27 8.94 2.29
C PHE A 166 20.09 10.17 1.84
N ILE A 167 19.50 11.36 1.82
CA ILE A 167 20.23 12.59 1.43
C ILE A 167 21.17 13.11 2.52
N ASN A 168 20.88 12.81 3.80
CA ASN A 168 21.69 13.22 4.95
C ASN A 168 22.59 12.07 5.48
N LYS A 169 23.15 11.25 4.58
CA LYS A 169 24.17 10.25 4.91
C LYS A 169 25.48 10.93 5.36
N GLU A 170 26.50 10.13 5.69
CA GLU A 170 27.84 10.61 6.06
C GLU A 170 28.43 11.59 5.03
N ILE A 171 28.23 11.30 3.75
CA ILE A 171 28.47 12.22 2.64
C ILE A 171 27.09 12.71 2.20
N PRO A 172 26.72 13.97 2.50
CA PRO A 172 25.42 14.51 2.11
C PRO A 172 25.30 14.60 0.60
N ILE A 173 24.12 14.26 0.10
CA ILE A 173 23.76 14.40 -1.32
C ILE A 173 23.24 15.81 -1.51
N GLU A 174 23.72 16.50 -2.54
CA GLU A 174 23.22 17.81 -2.89
C GLU A 174 21.78 17.69 -3.41
N VAL A 175 20.88 18.45 -2.81
CA VAL A 175 19.47 18.54 -3.22
C VAL A 175 19.21 19.94 -3.73
N SER A 176 18.58 20.05 -4.91
CA SER A 176 18.19 21.36 -5.44
C SER A 176 17.40 22.19 -4.43
N ASN A 177 17.83 23.45 -4.24
CA ASN A 177 17.23 24.41 -3.32
C ASN A 177 15.77 24.77 -3.64
N GLU A 178 15.31 24.44 -4.85
CA GLU A 178 13.92 24.62 -5.30
C GLU A 178 13.00 23.48 -4.82
N THR A 179 13.57 22.44 -4.20
CA THR A 179 12.81 21.31 -3.65
C THR A 179 12.23 21.68 -2.28
N VAL A 180 10.97 22.11 -2.27
CA VAL A 180 10.24 22.52 -1.06
C VAL A 180 9.08 21.59 -0.73
N CYS A 181 8.70 21.54 0.55
CA CYS A 181 7.50 20.87 0.99
C CYS A 181 6.26 21.68 0.65
N ILE A 182 5.24 21.04 0.10
CA ILE A 182 3.90 21.64 -0.02
C ILE A 182 3.05 21.36 1.23
N PHE A 183 3.37 20.28 1.95
CA PHE A 183 2.70 19.83 3.18
C PHE A 183 3.69 19.20 4.17
N PRO A 184 3.37 19.09 5.49
CA PRO A 184 2.23 19.67 6.22
C PRO A 184 2.18 21.21 6.16
N LYS A 185 1.09 21.82 6.66
CA LYS A 185 0.97 23.28 6.74
C LYS A 185 2.12 23.91 7.53
N SER A 186 2.59 23.22 8.57
CA SER A 186 3.72 23.64 9.42
C SER A 186 5.07 23.64 8.70
N LEU A 187 5.24 22.86 7.63
CA LEU A 187 6.48 22.76 6.85
C LEU A 187 6.34 23.34 5.44
N ARG A 188 5.22 23.98 5.12
CA ARG A 188 4.94 24.50 3.78
C ARG A 188 6.01 25.52 3.35
N ASN A 189 6.50 25.38 2.12
CA ASN A 189 7.60 26.15 1.52
C ASN A 189 8.96 25.97 2.22
N GLN A 190 9.08 25.05 3.16
CA GLN A 190 10.37 24.70 3.76
C GLN A 190 11.14 23.80 2.79
N GLN A 191 12.43 24.08 2.62
CA GLN A 191 13.32 23.24 1.83
C GLN A 191 13.48 21.87 2.48
N ILE A 192 13.42 20.81 1.67
CA ILE A 192 13.52 19.43 2.15
C ILE A 192 14.88 19.18 2.81
N SER A 193 15.95 19.76 2.27
CA SER A 193 17.31 19.69 2.82
C SER A 193 17.43 20.25 4.24
N ALA A 194 16.56 21.19 4.64
CA ALA A 194 16.56 21.79 5.96
C ALA A 194 15.79 20.96 7.03
N ILE A 195 15.08 19.90 6.62
CA ILE A 195 14.20 19.14 7.50
C ILE A 195 14.93 17.94 8.08
N LYS A 196 14.90 17.81 9.41
CA LYS A 196 15.49 16.66 10.11
C LYS A 196 14.56 15.45 10.05
N ALA A 197 15.02 14.32 9.55
CA ALA A 197 14.22 13.08 9.48
C ALA A 197 13.54 12.68 10.80
N LYS A 198 14.13 13.03 11.95
CA LYS A 198 13.57 12.73 13.28
C LYS A 198 12.27 13.49 13.59
N SER A 199 12.08 14.70 13.06
CA SER A 199 10.83 15.45 13.29
C SER A 199 9.65 14.82 12.54
N LEU A 200 9.89 14.23 11.37
CA LEU A 200 8.83 13.63 10.54
C LEU A 200 8.30 12.28 11.03
N LYS A 201 9.07 11.54 11.85
CA LYS A 201 8.64 10.20 12.33
C LYS A 201 7.28 10.20 13.04
N ARG A 202 6.91 11.32 13.67
CA ARG A 202 5.65 11.47 14.40
C ARG A 202 4.45 11.76 13.49
N THR A 203 4.70 12.16 12.24
CA THR A 203 3.73 12.78 11.35
C THR A 203 2.75 11.82 10.69
N CYS A 204 2.83 10.49 10.83
CA CYS A 204 1.81 9.58 10.27
C CYS A 204 0.91 8.90 11.31
N GLY A 205 0.65 9.53 12.45
CA GLY A 205 -0.17 8.91 13.50
C GLY A 205 0.44 7.62 14.11
N LYS A 206 1.72 7.32 13.84
CA LYS A 206 2.46 6.24 14.51
C LYS A 206 2.83 6.56 15.97
N GLY A 207 2.44 7.73 16.47
CA GLY A 207 2.49 8.11 17.89
C GLY A 207 1.12 7.94 18.57
N ASP A 208 0.90 8.66 19.67
CA ASP A 208 -0.35 8.63 20.46
C ASP A 208 -1.58 9.18 19.72
N PHE A 209 -1.41 9.62 18.47
CA PHE A 209 -2.47 10.20 17.65
C PHE A 209 -3.20 9.13 16.84
N ASN A 210 -4.15 8.46 17.50
CA ASN A 210 -5.08 7.52 16.88
C ASN A 210 -6.52 7.92 17.24
N PRO A 211 -7.18 8.81 16.46
CA PRO A 211 -8.53 9.24 16.75
C PRO A 211 -9.52 8.06 16.61
N LYS A 212 -10.51 7.98 17.51
CA LYS A 212 -11.52 6.90 17.48
C LYS A 212 -12.37 6.90 16.20
N ILE A 213 -12.47 8.05 15.55
CA ILE A 213 -13.21 8.28 14.32
C ILE A 213 -12.31 9.07 13.40
N PHE A 214 -12.09 8.56 12.19
CA PHE A 214 -11.53 9.30 11.06
C PHE A 214 -12.11 8.73 9.77
N SER A 215 -13.06 9.42 9.13
CA SER A 215 -13.80 8.92 7.97
C SER A 215 -14.15 10.02 6.97
N ILE A 216 -14.44 9.61 5.73
CA ILE A 216 -15.01 10.46 4.69
C ILE A 216 -16.41 9.95 4.35
N GLU A 217 -17.35 10.87 4.16
CA GLU A 217 -18.68 10.63 3.66
C GLU A 217 -18.88 11.37 2.33
N PRO A 218 -19.35 10.69 1.26
CA PRO A 218 -19.77 9.27 1.24
C PRO A 218 -18.57 8.29 1.33
N PRO A 219 -18.80 7.02 1.72
CA PRO A 219 -17.73 6.05 2.01
C PRO A 219 -16.97 5.42 0.82
N PRO A 220 -17.45 5.39 -0.45
CA PRO A 220 -16.63 4.77 -1.49
C PRO A 220 -15.36 5.60 -1.73
N GLN A 221 -14.25 4.93 -2.06
CA GLN A 221 -12.98 5.61 -2.38
C GLN A 221 -13.04 6.37 -3.70
N SER A 222 -14.08 6.16 -4.52
CA SER A 222 -14.32 6.87 -5.77
C SER A 222 -15.81 7.23 -5.88
N LEU A 223 -16.10 8.44 -6.34
CA LEU A 223 -17.44 8.98 -6.49
C LEU A 223 -17.64 9.47 -7.94
N ILE A 224 -18.57 8.84 -8.63
CA ILE A 224 -19.06 9.31 -9.93
C ILE A 224 -19.92 10.54 -9.70
N VAL A 225 -19.56 11.65 -10.35
CA VAL A 225 -20.24 12.94 -10.21
C VAL A 225 -20.57 13.54 -11.56
N TYR A 226 -21.47 14.52 -11.59
CA TYR A 226 -21.97 15.11 -12.83
C TYR A 226 -21.74 16.61 -12.83
N PRO A 227 -21.08 17.18 -13.86
CA PRO A 227 -20.91 18.62 -13.99
C PRO A 227 -22.25 19.36 -13.91
N GLY A 228 -22.27 20.47 -13.18
CA GLY A 228 -23.48 21.25 -12.89
C GLY A 228 -24.20 20.83 -11.60
N GLU A 229 -23.96 19.64 -11.06
CA GLU A 229 -24.58 19.22 -9.80
C GLU A 229 -23.90 19.82 -8.57
N LYS A 230 -24.61 19.86 -7.44
CA LYS A 230 -24.03 20.22 -6.14
C LYS A 230 -23.62 18.97 -5.40
N ARG A 231 -22.41 18.93 -4.86
CA ARG A 231 -21.95 17.86 -3.98
C ARG A 231 -21.33 18.39 -2.71
N GLN A 232 -21.53 17.62 -1.65
CA GLN A 232 -20.88 17.81 -0.38
C GLN A 232 -20.12 16.54 -0.02
N ILE A 233 -18.88 16.71 0.38
CA ILE A 233 -18.03 15.63 0.90
C ILE A 233 -17.62 16.04 2.30
N THR A 234 -17.90 15.20 3.28
CA THR A 234 -17.64 15.51 4.69
C THR A 234 -16.56 14.62 5.25
N CYS A 235 -15.52 15.24 5.79
CA CYS A 235 -14.49 14.54 6.56
C CYS A 235 -14.81 14.66 8.05
N LYS A 236 -14.88 13.54 8.76
CA LYS A 236 -15.24 13.47 10.17
C LYS A 236 -14.07 12.93 10.99
N VAL A 237 -13.82 13.56 12.12
CA VAL A 237 -12.76 13.16 13.07
C VAL A 237 -13.24 13.34 14.51
N SER A 238 -12.74 12.52 15.44
CA SER A 238 -12.94 12.76 16.87
C SER A 238 -12.51 14.18 17.25
N ASN A 239 -13.35 14.90 18.00
CA ASN A 239 -13.06 16.27 18.43
C ASN A 239 -11.87 16.28 19.40
N ILE A 240 -10.75 16.87 18.96
CA ILE A 240 -9.49 16.95 19.69
C ILE A 240 -8.98 18.39 19.67
N LYS A 241 -8.63 18.95 20.83
CA LYS A 241 -8.13 20.33 20.92
C LYS A 241 -6.81 20.50 20.17
N GLY A 242 -6.70 21.57 19.39
CA GLY A 242 -5.50 21.88 18.60
C GLY A 242 -5.41 21.14 17.26
N LEU A 243 -6.44 20.38 16.90
CA LEU A 243 -6.52 19.70 15.61
C LEU A 243 -6.73 20.71 14.47
N SER A 244 -5.89 20.63 13.45
CA SER A 244 -6.07 21.33 12.17
C SER A 244 -6.60 20.36 11.12
N MET A 245 -7.51 20.82 10.27
CA MET A 245 -8.05 20.04 9.16
C MET A 245 -7.98 20.87 7.87
N GLU A 246 -7.63 20.24 6.76
CA GLU A 246 -7.56 20.86 5.44
C GLU A 246 -8.00 19.86 4.37
N TRP A 247 -8.59 20.38 3.29
CA TRP A 247 -8.92 19.61 2.09
C TRP A 247 -7.90 19.94 1.00
N LEU A 248 -7.46 18.91 0.29
CA LEU A 248 -6.56 19.02 -0.86
C LEU A 248 -7.23 18.44 -2.09
N LYS A 249 -6.83 18.91 -3.26
CA LYS A 249 -7.18 18.33 -4.56
C LYS A 249 -5.90 17.99 -5.29
N ASN A 250 -5.70 16.72 -5.62
CA ASN A 250 -4.47 16.18 -6.22
C ASN A 250 -3.23 16.66 -5.45
N ASP A 251 -3.25 16.49 -4.12
CA ASP A 251 -2.20 16.92 -3.18
C ASP A 251 -1.85 18.41 -3.21
N ILE A 252 -2.73 19.27 -3.74
CA ILE A 252 -2.60 20.74 -3.74
C ILE A 252 -3.65 21.35 -2.80
N PRO A 253 -3.30 22.34 -1.95
CA PRO A 253 -4.28 23.02 -1.11
C PRO A 253 -5.32 23.76 -1.94
N ILE A 254 -6.59 23.62 -1.59
CA ILE A 254 -7.67 24.24 -2.36
C ILE A 254 -7.80 25.73 -2.08
N GLN A 255 -8.03 26.52 -3.12
CA GLN A 255 -8.40 27.94 -2.98
C GLN A 255 -9.91 28.05 -2.86
N ARG A 256 -10.39 28.67 -1.79
CA ARG A 256 -11.82 28.89 -1.58
C ARG A 256 -12.35 29.87 -2.62
N THR A 257 -13.46 29.51 -3.25
CA THR A 257 -14.18 30.34 -4.22
C THR A 257 -15.66 30.39 -3.85
N SER A 258 -16.45 31.17 -4.58
CA SER A 258 -17.93 31.13 -4.43
C SER A 258 -18.51 29.75 -4.77
N ARG A 259 -17.84 29.00 -5.64
CA ARG A 259 -18.22 27.65 -6.10
C ARG A 259 -17.77 26.56 -5.13
N LEU A 260 -16.54 26.68 -4.63
CA LEU A 260 -15.86 25.71 -3.80
C LEU A 260 -15.61 26.34 -2.43
N PHE A 261 -16.37 25.90 -1.43
CA PHE A 261 -16.26 26.41 -0.07
C PHE A 261 -16.22 25.27 0.95
N ILE A 262 -15.67 25.57 2.12
CA ILE A 262 -15.46 24.60 3.20
C ILE A 262 -16.14 25.11 4.46
N ASN A 263 -16.97 24.26 5.07
CA ASN A 263 -17.63 24.54 6.34
C ASN A 263 -17.11 23.58 7.41
N ALA A 264 -16.72 24.12 8.57
CA ALA A 264 -16.34 23.34 9.73
C ALA A 264 -17.52 23.30 10.72
N SER A 265 -17.82 22.12 11.27
CA SER A 265 -18.82 21.96 12.34
C SER A 265 -18.32 21.01 13.42
N ILE A 266 -18.90 21.11 14.62
CA ILE A 266 -18.62 20.19 15.72
C ILE A 266 -19.97 19.73 16.27
N GLU A 267 -20.25 18.44 16.15
CA GLU A 267 -21.49 17.81 16.62
C GLU A 267 -21.16 16.48 17.29
N ASN A 268 -21.78 16.16 18.42
CA ASN A 268 -21.62 14.86 19.11
C ASN A 268 -20.15 14.45 19.36
N ASN A 269 -19.29 15.43 19.71
CA ASN A 269 -17.85 15.21 19.91
C ASN A 269 -17.10 14.75 18.64
N ILE A 270 -17.65 15.07 17.46
CA ILE A 270 -17.06 14.83 16.15
C ILE A 270 -16.88 16.20 15.50
N GLN A 271 -15.64 16.49 15.10
CA GLN A 271 -15.33 17.63 14.25
C GLN A 271 -15.48 17.20 12.80
N SER A 272 -16.18 18.01 12.02
CA SER A 272 -16.45 17.76 10.60
C SER A 272 -15.93 18.92 9.75
N LEU A 273 -15.32 18.58 8.61
CA LEU A 273 -14.90 19.53 7.59
C LEU A 273 -15.60 19.16 6.28
N THR A 274 -16.65 19.91 5.92
CA THR A 274 -17.46 19.66 4.73
C THR A 274 -16.99 20.52 3.57
N LEU A 275 -16.46 19.87 2.54
CA LEU A 275 -16.21 20.45 1.22
C LEU A 275 -17.52 20.52 0.45
N SER A 276 -17.87 21.69 -0.07
CA SER A 276 -19.04 21.90 -0.93
C SER A 276 -18.60 22.38 -2.31
N LEU A 277 -19.03 21.66 -3.36
CA LEU A 277 -18.83 21.97 -4.77
C LEU A 277 -20.17 22.37 -5.38
N ASN A 278 -20.32 23.64 -5.78
CA ASN A 278 -21.58 24.21 -6.25
C ASN A 278 -21.38 25.21 -7.40
N PRO A 279 -21.39 24.77 -8.68
CA PRO A 279 -21.51 23.38 -9.13
C PRO A 279 -20.16 22.65 -9.23
N ILE A 280 -20.23 21.33 -9.47
CA ILE A 280 -19.09 20.53 -9.94
C ILE A 280 -18.75 20.89 -11.39
N LEU A 281 -17.45 20.93 -11.67
CA LEU A 281 -16.88 21.12 -13.00
C LEU A 281 -16.03 19.92 -13.41
N TRP A 282 -15.75 19.80 -14.71
CA TRP A 282 -14.84 18.78 -15.24
C TRP A 282 -13.45 18.85 -14.63
N GLU A 283 -12.96 20.06 -14.40
CA GLU A 283 -11.69 20.30 -13.73
C GLU A 283 -11.63 19.73 -12.32
N ASP A 284 -12.76 19.45 -11.64
CA ASP A 284 -12.78 18.90 -10.28
C ASP A 284 -12.39 17.41 -10.22
N GLU A 285 -12.13 16.78 -11.36
CA GLU A 285 -11.61 15.42 -11.44
C GLU A 285 -10.31 15.26 -10.62
N GLY A 286 -10.22 14.13 -9.95
CA GLY A 286 -9.01 13.70 -9.25
C GLY A 286 -9.26 13.37 -7.78
N ASP A 287 -8.17 13.30 -7.04
CA ASP A 287 -8.14 12.81 -5.67
C ASP A 287 -8.34 13.97 -4.69
N TRP A 288 -9.40 13.90 -3.89
CA TRP A 288 -9.70 14.85 -2.84
C TRP A 288 -9.29 14.27 -1.50
N THR A 289 -8.28 14.86 -0.89
CA THR A 289 -7.67 14.36 0.34
C THR A 289 -8.14 15.19 1.52
N CYS A 290 -8.79 14.57 2.50
CA CYS A 290 -8.96 15.16 3.82
C CYS A 290 -7.70 14.88 4.64
N TYR A 291 -7.05 15.95 5.06
CA TYR A 291 -5.84 15.91 5.86
C TYR A 291 -6.10 16.50 7.24
N ILE A 292 -5.56 15.87 8.27
CA ILE A 292 -5.65 16.34 9.66
C ILE A 292 -4.26 16.36 10.30
N GLU A 293 -3.98 17.39 11.08
CA GLU A 293 -2.70 17.62 11.76
C GLU A 293 -2.94 17.97 13.23
N LEU A 294 -2.22 17.31 14.13
CA LEU A 294 -2.20 17.58 15.56
C LEU A 294 -0.75 17.57 16.04
N GLN A 295 -0.23 18.74 16.40
CA GLN A 295 1.17 18.90 16.82
C GLN A 295 2.14 18.31 15.77
N ASP A 296 2.87 17.26 16.13
CA ASP A 296 3.82 16.59 15.25
C ASP A 296 3.19 15.45 14.42
N ALA A 297 1.89 15.17 14.59
CA ALA A 297 1.19 14.03 13.99
C ALA A 297 0.21 14.45 12.89
N SER A 298 0.08 13.64 11.85
CA SER A 298 -0.91 13.85 10.79
C SER A 298 -1.51 12.54 10.27
N LEU A 299 -2.70 12.65 9.69
CA LEU A 299 -3.42 11.54 9.05
C LEU A 299 -4.14 12.06 7.80
N ARG A 300 -4.39 11.17 6.82
CA ARG A 300 -5.12 11.52 5.60
C ARG A 300 -6.08 10.42 5.12
N LYS A 301 -7.17 10.82 4.46
CA LYS A 301 -8.07 9.94 3.68
C LYS A 301 -8.36 10.58 2.34
N VAL A 302 -8.52 9.76 1.31
CA VAL A 302 -8.68 10.20 -0.08
C VAL A 302 -10.01 9.72 -0.63
N ILE A 303 -10.68 10.56 -1.42
CA ILE A 303 -11.83 10.20 -2.25
C ILE A 303 -11.62 10.74 -3.66
N ARG A 304 -11.70 9.88 -4.68
CA ARG A 304 -11.53 10.26 -6.08
C ARG A 304 -12.86 10.73 -6.67
N LEU A 305 -12.91 11.95 -7.18
CA LEU A 305 -14.03 12.42 -7.99
C LEU A 305 -13.83 12.08 -9.46
N MET A 306 -14.87 11.53 -10.09
CA MET A 306 -14.89 11.19 -11.51
C MET A 306 -16.09 11.89 -12.18
N PRO A 307 -15.91 13.12 -12.68
CA PRO A 307 -16.95 13.82 -13.44
C PRO A 307 -17.28 13.08 -14.74
N ILE A 308 -18.56 12.90 -15.02
CA ILE A 308 -19.08 12.28 -16.26
C ILE A 308 -20.14 13.20 -16.87
N SER A 309 -20.22 13.27 -18.20
CA SER A 309 -21.05 14.26 -18.90
C SER A 309 -22.53 14.02 -18.60
N ILE A 310 -23.32 15.08 -18.45
CA ILE A 310 -24.78 14.96 -18.43
C ILE A 310 -25.35 14.61 -19.82
N HIS A 311 -24.58 14.93 -20.87
CA HIS A 311 -24.83 14.49 -22.24
C HIS A 311 -24.26 13.11 -22.51
N THR A 312 -23.74 12.42 -21.48
CA THR A 312 -23.52 10.99 -21.63
C THR A 312 -24.91 10.40 -21.77
N GLU A 313 -25.35 10.20 -23.00
CA GLU A 313 -26.63 9.57 -23.32
C GLU A 313 -26.69 8.15 -22.75
N LYS A 314 -25.50 7.60 -22.49
CA LYS A 314 -25.26 6.26 -21.98
C LYS A 314 -24.84 6.31 -20.52
N CYS A 315 -25.50 5.53 -19.68
CA CYS A 315 -24.95 5.18 -18.38
C CYS A 315 -23.72 4.30 -18.58
N VAL A 316 -22.64 4.57 -17.84
CA VAL A 316 -21.40 3.79 -17.93
C VAL A 316 -21.58 2.41 -17.31
N GLN A 317 -20.69 1.48 -17.66
CA GLN A 317 -20.72 0.16 -17.07
C GLN A 317 -20.44 0.24 -15.57
N GLU A 318 -21.34 -0.33 -14.76
CA GLU A 318 -21.17 -0.43 -13.30
C GLU A 318 -21.28 -1.88 -12.85
N TRP A 319 -20.32 -2.35 -12.07
CA TRP A 319 -20.41 -3.61 -11.36
C TRP A 319 -20.92 -3.33 -9.94
N GLN A 320 -21.91 -4.11 -9.50
CA GLN A 320 -22.41 -4.05 -8.13
C GLN A 320 -22.65 -5.45 -7.57
N ALA A 321 -22.30 -5.63 -6.30
CA ALA A 321 -22.55 -6.83 -5.52
C ALA A 321 -23.48 -6.52 -4.34
N ASN A 322 -24.64 -7.19 -4.31
CA ASN A 322 -25.63 -7.08 -3.25
C ASN A 322 -26.08 -8.48 -2.76
N GLU A 323 -27.10 -8.53 -1.90
CA GLU A 323 -27.63 -9.79 -1.35
C GLU A 323 -28.28 -10.73 -2.38
N LYS A 324 -28.57 -10.23 -3.58
CA LYS A 324 -29.19 -10.96 -4.69
C LYS A 324 -28.16 -11.48 -5.70
N GLY A 325 -26.92 -11.00 -5.62
CA GLY A 325 -25.79 -11.46 -6.41
C GLY A 325 -24.98 -10.32 -7.00
N GLU A 326 -24.20 -10.65 -8.01
CA GLU A 326 -23.36 -9.70 -8.73
C GLU A 326 -24.01 -9.37 -10.07
N VAL A 327 -24.21 -8.08 -10.34
CA VAL A 327 -24.77 -7.59 -11.59
C VAL A 327 -23.80 -6.57 -12.18
N THR A 328 -23.38 -6.83 -13.42
CA THR A 328 -22.66 -5.86 -14.23
C THR A 328 -23.66 -5.20 -15.16
N TRP A 329 -23.97 -3.93 -14.89
CA TRP A 329 -24.84 -3.12 -15.73
C TRP A 329 -24.07 -2.70 -16.97
N PRO A 330 -24.47 -3.11 -18.18
CA PRO A 330 -23.74 -2.75 -19.39
C PRO A 330 -23.90 -1.27 -19.69
N VAL A 331 -23.01 -0.73 -20.54
CA VAL A 331 -23.20 0.61 -21.08
C VAL A 331 -24.57 0.67 -21.78
N SER A 332 -25.46 1.52 -21.28
CA SER A 332 -26.88 1.51 -21.68
C SER A 332 -27.40 2.92 -21.91
N GLU A 333 -28.22 3.10 -22.95
CA GLU A 333 -28.89 4.36 -23.23
C GLU A 333 -30.07 4.62 -22.27
N ARG A 334 -30.74 5.76 -22.45
CA ARG A 334 -31.88 6.18 -21.61
C ARG A 334 -33.00 5.12 -21.55
N GLY A 335 -33.51 4.85 -20.36
CA GLY A 335 -34.67 3.99 -20.13
C GLY A 335 -34.45 2.97 -19.02
N ILE A 336 -35.41 2.06 -18.86
CA ILE A 336 -35.30 0.94 -17.91
C ILE A 336 -34.46 -0.15 -18.57
N VAL A 337 -33.36 -0.49 -17.92
CA VAL A 337 -32.48 -1.58 -18.32
C VAL A 337 -32.82 -2.79 -17.48
N SER A 338 -33.06 -3.92 -18.14
CA SER A 338 -33.34 -5.19 -17.46
C SER A 338 -32.21 -6.17 -17.69
N MET A 339 -31.73 -6.81 -16.63
CA MET A 339 -30.80 -7.93 -16.70
C MET A 339 -31.47 -9.18 -16.14
N ASN A 340 -30.98 -10.35 -16.52
CA ASN A 340 -31.42 -11.58 -15.85
C ASN A 340 -30.95 -11.55 -14.40
N CYS A 341 -31.81 -11.98 -13.47
CA CYS A 341 -31.40 -12.14 -12.09
C CYS A 341 -30.20 -13.11 -12.02
N PRO A 342 -29.15 -12.80 -11.23
CA PRO A 342 -28.05 -13.74 -11.01
C PRO A 342 -28.53 -15.07 -10.43
N ASN A 343 -29.57 -14.99 -9.57
CA ASN A 343 -30.19 -16.14 -8.93
C ASN A 343 -31.71 -15.94 -8.87
N GLY A 344 -32.47 -17.00 -9.12
CA GLY A 344 -33.94 -16.97 -9.08
C GLY A 344 -34.59 -17.83 -10.17
N PRO A 345 -35.92 -17.68 -10.37
CA PRO A 345 -36.63 -18.29 -11.49
C PRO A 345 -35.99 -17.90 -12.83
N SER A 346 -36.03 -18.80 -13.83
CA SER A 346 -35.35 -18.60 -15.12
C SER A 346 -35.79 -17.34 -15.89
N ASN A 347 -36.95 -16.78 -15.58
CA ASN A 347 -37.53 -15.59 -16.21
C ASN A 347 -37.47 -14.33 -15.32
N ALA A 348 -36.94 -14.43 -14.11
CA ALA A 348 -36.85 -13.30 -13.19
C ALA A 348 -35.81 -12.28 -13.66
N LYS A 349 -36.15 -10.99 -13.54
CA LYS A 349 -35.29 -9.89 -13.97
C LYS A 349 -35.01 -8.90 -12.86
N VAL A 350 -33.84 -8.28 -12.96
CA VAL A 350 -33.46 -7.11 -12.18
C VAL A 350 -33.52 -5.88 -13.07
N TYR A 351 -34.05 -4.79 -12.52
CA TYR A 351 -34.28 -3.55 -13.27
C TYR A 351 -33.53 -2.39 -12.66
N ARG A 352 -33.04 -1.49 -13.51
CA ARG A 352 -32.45 -0.22 -13.12
C ARG A 352 -32.73 0.81 -14.19
N GLU A 353 -33.09 2.03 -13.79
CA GLU A 353 -33.35 3.10 -14.76
C GLU A 353 -32.04 3.83 -15.09
N CYS A 354 -31.70 3.95 -16.36
CA CYS A 354 -30.69 4.87 -16.87
C CYS A 354 -31.37 6.18 -17.30
N LYS A 355 -31.02 7.29 -16.66
CA LYS A 355 -31.56 8.62 -16.98
C LYS A 355 -30.42 9.63 -17.09
N GLN A 356 -30.16 10.13 -18.30
CA GLN A 356 -29.12 11.15 -18.56
C GLN A 356 -27.74 10.74 -18.02
N GLY A 357 -27.31 9.52 -18.34
CA GLY A 357 -26.03 8.97 -17.89
C GLY A 357 -25.99 8.53 -16.42
N LYS A 358 -27.06 8.79 -15.64
CA LYS A 358 -27.21 8.35 -14.25
C LYS A 358 -27.98 7.06 -14.14
N TRP A 359 -27.40 6.13 -13.43
CA TRP A 359 -28.14 4.98 -12.94
C TRP A 359 -28.98 5.34 -11.71
N GLY A 360 -30.25 4.93 -11.71
CA GLY A 360 -31.15 4.98 -10.56
C GLY A 360 -30.93 3.83 -9.58
N GLU A 361 -31.84 3.71 -8.62
CA GLU A 361 -31.88 2.60 -7.67
C GLU A 361 -32.19 1.26 -8.36
N ILE A 362 -31.68 0.17 -7.78
CA ILE A 362 -31.89 -1.18 -8.29
C ILE A 362 -33.21 -1.73 -7.75
N ASN A 363 -34.07 -2.18 -8.65
CA ASN A 363 -35.23 -2.99 -8.31
C ASN A 363 -34.89 -4.47 -8.58
N SER A 364 -34.60 -5.20 -7.51
CA SER A 364 -34.27 -6.63 -7.52
C SER A 364 -35.33 -7.49 -6.81
N ASN A 365 -36.59 -7.04 -6.80
CA ASN A 365 -37.67 -7.71 -6.06
C ASN A 365 -37.98 -9.13 -6.59
N GLU A 366 -37.76 -9.37 -7.89
CA GLU A 366 -37.96 -10.69 -8.50
C GLU A 366 -36.79 -11.66 -8.24
N CYS A 367 -35.63 -11.14 -7.80
CA CYS A 367 -34.43 -11.95 -7.65
C CYS A 367 -34.40 -12.70 -6.30
N ALA A 368 -33.90 -13.94 -6.36
CA ALA A 368 -33.60 -14.71 -5.17
C ALA A 368 -32.30 -14.23 -4.51
N PHE A 369 -32.06 -14.65 -3.27
CA PHE A 369 -30.77 -14.43 -2.61
C PHE A 369 -29.64 -15.09 -3.40
N ALA A 370 -28.48 -14.46 -3.40
CA ALA A 370 -27.30 -14.90 -4.15
C ALA A 370 -26.90 -16.34 -3.82
N SER A 371 -27.03 -16.70 -2.55
CA SER A 371 -26.69 -18.02 -2.04
C SER A 371 -27.50 -18.32 -0.77
N SER A 372 -27.54 -19.61 -0.42
CA SER A 372 -28.08 -20.05 0.88
C SER A 372 -27.31 -19.41 2.05
N LEU A 373 -25.99 -19.27 1.91
CA LEU A 373 -25.13 -18.62 2.91
C LEU A 373 -25.54 -17.16 3.12
N THR A 374 -25.71 -16.38 2.05
CA THR A 374 -26.14 -14.98 2.12
C THR A 374 -27.45 -14.84 2.90
N LYS A 375 -28.42 -15.72 2.62
CA LYS A 375 -29.69 -15.74 3.35
C LYS A 375 -29.49 -16.05 4.84
N GLN A 376 -28.69 -17.05 5.19
CA GLN A 376 -28.40 -17.42 6.59
C GLN A 376 -27.70 -16.30 7.35
N LEU A 377 -26.72 -15.63 6.73
CA LEU A 377 -26.00 -14.51 7.33
C LEU A 377 -26.92 -13.30 7.55
N LEU A 378 -27.81 -12.99 6.62
CA LEU A 378 -28.79 -11.91 6.79
C LEU A 378 -29.80 -12.21 7.90
N MET A 379 -30.27 -13.46 7.99
CA MET A 379 -31.15 -13.91 9.09
C MET A 379 -30.44 -13.83 10.45
N LEU A 380 -29.13 -14.11 10.50
CA LEU A 380 -28.33 -13.95 11.71
C LEU A 380 -28.29 -12.49 12.17
N ILE A 381 -28.12 -11.55 11.22
CA ILE A 381 -28.08 -10.11 11.51
C ILE A 381 -29.45 -9.60 11.98
N SER A 382 -30.53 -10.02 11.34
CA SER A 382 -31.90 -9.57 11.68
C SER A 382 -32.33 -9.92 13.10
N ASN A 383 -31.76 -10.98 13.69
CA ASN A 383 -32.07 -11.39 15.06
C ASN A 383 -31.47 -10.45 16.14
N GLN A 384 -30.64 -9.47 15.75
CA GLN A 384 -30.05 -8.39 16.58
C GLN A 384 -29.30 -8.80 17.86
N LYS A 385 -29.11 -10.10 18.15
CA LYS A 385 -28.34 -10.59 19.30
C LYS A 385 -26.85 -10.69 18.99
N ARG A 386 -26.14 -9.57 19.07
CA ARG A 386 -24.67 -9.46 18.81
C ARG A 386 -23.81 -10.47 19.58
N SER A 387 -24.24 -10.89 20.77
CA SER A 387 -23.55 -11.90 21.59
C SER A 387 -23.53 -13.30 20.97
N THR A 388 -24.43 -13.58 20.03
CA THR A 388 -24.56 -14.90 19.38
C THR A 388 -23.99 -14.93 17.96
N TYR A 389 -23.59 -13.77 17.43
CA TYR A 389 -23.16 -13.62 16.04
C TYR A 389 -22.03 -14.58 15.69
N LEU A 390 -20.99 -14.62 16.50
CA LEU A 390 -19.81 -15.41 16.19
C LEU A 390 -20.06 -16.92 16.26
N LEU A 391 -20.77 -17.39 17.30
CA LEU A 391 -21.08 -18.80 17.46
C LEU A 391 -21.98 -19.31 16.32
N ASN A 392 -23.02 -18.55 15.98
CA ASN A 392 -23.93 -18.91 14.88
C ASN A 392 -23.21 -18.85 13.53
N PHE A 393 -22.37 -17.84 13.31
CA PHE A 393 -21.55 -17.73 12.11
C PHE A 393 -20.59 -18.91 11.94
N LEU A 394 -19.90 -19.31 13.01
CA LEU A 394 -18.99 -20.46 12.96
C LEU A 394 -19.76 -21.75 12.66
N ASN A 395 -20.93 -21.95 13.28
CA ASN A 395 -21.77 -23.11 12.98
C ASN A 395 -22.17 -23.17 11.49
N ILE A 396 -22.56 -22.03 10.92
CA ILE A 396 -22.90 -21.91 9.48
C ILE A 396 -21.69 -22.24 8.59
N THR A 397 -20.49 -21.82 9.00
CA THR A 397 -19.29 -21.89 8.16
C THR A 397 -18.45 -23.15 8.36
N THR A 398 -18.63 -23.91 9.45
CA THR A 398 -17.88 -25.15 9.71
C THR A 398 -17.99 -26.17 8.58
N SER A 399 -19.15 -26.27 7.93
CA SER A 399 -19.36 -27.16 6.79
C SER A 399 -18.86 -26.59 5.46
N LEU A 400 -18.68 -25.27 5.37
CA LEU A 400 -18.26 -24.58 4.16
C LEU A 400 -16.74 -24.52 4.01
N SER A 401 -16.02 -24.43 5.14
CA SER A 401 -14.56 -24.45 5.16
C SER A 401 -14.00 -25.78 4.62
N SER A 402 -14.65 -26.90 4.93
CA SER A 402 -14.26 -28.22 4.40
C SER A 402 -14.48 -28.34 2.88
N LEU A 403 -15.42 -27.56 2.33
CA LEU A 403 -15.75 -27.53 0.90
C LEU A 403 -14.94 -26.49 0.11
N LYS A 404 -14.04 -25.72 0.76
CA LYS A 404 -13.32 -24.59 0.14
C LYS A 404 -14.27 -23.62 -0.57
N TYR A 405 -15.38 -23.28 0.08
CA TYR A 405 -16.36 -22.35 -0.46
C TYR A 405 -15.74 -20.97 -0.69
N LYS A 406 -15.85 -20.42 -1.90
CA LYS A 406 -15.35 -19.08 -2.24
C LYS A 406 -16.44 -18.04 -1.98
N LEU A 407 -16.17 -17.11 -1.06
CA LEU A 407 -17.08 -16.00 -0.77
C LEU A 407 -17.15 -15.02 -1.95
N SER A 408 -18.35 -14.53 -2.25
CA SER A 408 -18.55 -13.36 -3.10
C SER A 408 -18.08 -12.07 -2.40
N ALA A 409 -17.97 -10.98 -3.15
CA ALA A 409 -17.63 -9.68 -2.56
C ALA A 409 -18.64 -9.25 -1.48
N TYR A 410 -19.94 -9.42 -1.77
CA TYR A 410 -21.00 -9.09 -0.81
C TYR A 410 -20.94 -9.95 0.46
N GLU A 411 -20.77 -11.26 0.33
CA GLU A 411 -20.63 -12.15 1.49
C GLU A 411 -19.39 -11.81 2.31
N THR A 412 -18.28 -11.50 1.66
CA THR A 412 -17.05 -11.06 2.33
C THR A 412 -17.32 -9.82 3.18
N ARG A 413 -17.94 -8.79 2.60
CA ARG A 413 -18.34 -7.59 3.32
C ARG A 413 -19.27 -7.90 4.50
N LEU A 414 -20.26 -8.76 4.28
CA LEU A 414 -21.23 -9.15 5.31
C LEU A 414 -20.58 -9.90 6.48
N VAL A 415 -19.69 -10.84 6.18
CA VAL A 415 -18.90 -11.57 7.19
C VAL A 415 -18.01 -10.60 7.96
N GLY A 416 -17.35 -9.66 7.27
CA GLY A 416 -16.58 -8.60 7.92
C GLY A 416 -17.43 -7.78 8.90
N TRP A 417 -18.64 -7.40 8.50
CA TRP A 417 -19.58 -6.69 9.37
C TRP A 417 -20.00 -7.52 10.60
N ILE A 418 -20.27 -8.82 10.41
CA ILE A 418 -20.62 -9.74 11.50
C ILE A 418 -19.48 -9.87 12.50
N ILE A 419 -18.25 -10.10 12.01
CA ILE A 419 -17.04 -10.21 12.84
C ILE A 419 -16.85 -8.91 13.64
N GLY A 420 -16.92 -7.77 12.97
CA GLY A 420 -16.71 -6.45 13.59
C GLY A 420 -17.75 -6.05 14.64
N ASN A 421 -18.98 -6.54 14.53
CA ASN A 421 -20.06 -6.24 15.47
C ASN A 421 -20.35 -7.35 16.49
N ALA A 422 -19.66 -8.49 16.40
CA ALA A 422 -19.81 -9.57 17.36
C ALA A 422 -19.35 -9.13 18.74
N THR A 423 -20.08 -9.52 19.78
CA THR A 423 -19.71 -9.32 21.18
C THR A 423 -19.64 -10.66 21.91
N HIS A 424 -18.97 -10.72 23.07
CA HIS A 424 -18.89 -11.93 23.92
C HIS A 424 -18.37 -13.20 23.20
N PHE A 425 -17.16 -13.14 22.65
CA PHE A 425 -16.53 -14.25 21.96
C PHE A 425 -15.28 -14.78 22.67
N SER A 426 -14.93 -16.04 22.40
CA SER A 426 -13.61 -16.59 22.73
C SER A 426 -12.59 -16.21 21.65
N ASN A 427 -11.31 -16.09 22.04
CA ASN A 427 -10.22 -15.80 21.11
C ASN A 427 -10.12 -16.82 19.97
N ALA A 428 -10.26 -18.11 20.29
CA ALA A 428 -10.21 -19.19 19.31
C ALA A 428 -11.32 -19.04 18.26
N ASN A 429 -12.55 -18.75 18.69
CA ASN A 429 -13.66 -18.53 17.77
C ASN A 429 -13.44 -17.31 16.88
N MET A 430 -12.89 -16.23 17.44
CA MET A 430 -12.64 -15.01 16.68
C MET A 430 -11.52 -15.23 15.66
N LEU A 431 -10.45 -15.94 16.02
CA LEU A 431 -9.40 -16.33 15.09
C LEU A 431 -9.93 -17.20 13.95
N ASN A 432 -10.81 -18.16 14.25
CA ASN A 432 -11.42 -19.00 13.22
C ASN A 432 -12.25 -18.16 12.24
N ALA A 433 -13.02 -17.19 12.75
CA ALA A 433 -13.82 -16.32 11.91
C ALA A 433 -12.99 -15.36 11.05
N ILE A 434 -11.96 -14.75 11.65
CA ILE A 434 -11.00 -13.90 10.93
C ILE A 434 -10.29 -14.74 9.87
N SER A 435 -9.84 -15.94 10.20
CA SER A 435 -9.19 -16.81 9.24
C SER A 435 -10.10 -17.20 8.08
N PHE A 436 -11.40 -17.42 8.34
CA PHE A 436 -12.36 -17.72 7.28
C PHE A 436 -12.53 -16.55 6.32
N VAL A 437 -12.64 -15.31 6.84
CA VAL A 437 -12.82 -14.15 5.97
C VAL A 437 -11.54 -13.75 5.23
N LEU A 438 -10.36 -14.04 5.79
CA LEU A 438 -9.07 -13.75 5.14
C LEU A 438 -8.82 -14.63 3.90
N ASP A 439 -9.47 -15.79 3.78
CA ASP A 439 -9.35 -16.70 2.63
C ASP A 439 -10.12 -16.20 1.38
N SER A 440 -10.91 -15.13 1.53
CA SER A 440 -11.62 -14.52 0.41
C SER A 440 -10.68 -13.72 -0.48
N SER A 441 -10.87 -13.81 -1.81
CA SER A 441 -10.18 -12.94 -2.76
C SER A 441 -10.58 -11.46 -2.62
N TYR A 442 -11.71 -11.17 -1.95
CA TYR A 442 -12.25 -9.83 -1.77
C TYR A 442 -11.90 -9.19 -0.43
N THR A 443 -11.10 -9.86 0.41
CA THR A 443 -10.76 -9.37 1.75
C THR A 443 -10.13 -7.97 1.71
N ARG A 444 -9.23 -7.74 0.74
CA ARG A 444 -8.53 -6.46 0.59
C ARG A 444 -9.46 -5.30 0.21
N SER A 445 -10.51 -5.57 -0.57
CA SER A 445 -11.43 -4.54 -1.05
C SER A 445 -12.61 -4.31 -0.10
N GLU A 446 -13.11 -5.38 0.55
CA GLU A 446 -14.38 -5.34 1.28
C GLU A 446 -14.24 -5.33 2.81
N ILE A 447 -13.08 -5.71 3.36
CA ILE A 447 -12.90 -5.79 4.81
C ILE A 447 -12.14 -4.59 5.34
N SER A 448 -12.68 -3.97 6.39
CA SER A 448 -11.97 -2.93 7.13
C SER A 448 -10.74 -3.52 7.85
N GLY A 449 -9.55 -3.14 7.38
CA GLY A 449 -8.29 -3.50 8.04
C GLY A 449 -8.18 -2.98 9.47
N GLU A 450 -8.85 -1.86 9.80
CA GLU A 450 -8.90 -1.31 11.16
C GLU A 450 -9.65 -2.24 12.11
N MET A 451 -10.82 -2.74 11.69
CA MET A 451 -11.61 -3.69 12.46
C MET A 451 -10.84 -5.00 12.70
N LEU A 452 -10.28 -5.58 11.64
CA LEU A 452 -9.47 -6.80 11.77
C LEU A 452 -8.29 -6.58 12.69
N ARG A 453 -7.60 -5.44 12.58
CA ARG A 453 -6.48 -5.09 13.46
C ARG A 453 -6.88 -5.08 14.92
N ALA A 454 -7.99 -4.41 15.26
CA ALA A 454 -8.46 -4.34 16.65
C ALA A 454 -8.76 -5.73 17.24
N HIS A 455 -9.40 -6.61 16.48
CA HIS A 455 -9.68 -7.97 16.95
C HIS A 455 -8.43 -8.83 17.07
N ILE A 456 -7.55 -8.81 16.07
CA ILE A 456 -6.30 -9.58 16.12
C ILE A 456 -5.44 -9.11 17.29
N GLU A 457 -5.31 -7.80 17.50
CA GLU A 457 -4.62 -7.26 18.66
C GLU A 457 -5.20 -7.86 19.97
N ASN A 458 -6.52 -7.75 20.20
CA ASN A 458 -7.16 -8.29 21.41
C ASN A 458 -6.88 -9.78 21.65
N ILE A 459 -6.94 -10.61 20.62
CA ILE A 459 -6.69 -12.06 20.71
C ILE A 459 -5.22 -12.33 21.08
N MET A 460 -4.30 -11.67 20.37
CA MET A 460 -2.86 -11.91 20.48
C MET A 460 -2.27 -11.43 21.81
N PHE A 461 -2.97 -10.54 22.52
CA PHE A 461 -2.54 -10.02 23.82
C PHE A 461 -3.12 -10.76 25.03
N THR A 462 -4.15 -11.58 24.85
CA THR A 462 -4.84 -12.26 25.96
C THR A 462 -4.37 -13.69 26.22
N GLU A 463 -3.76 -14.39 25.25
CA GLU A 463 -3.22 -15.73 25.49
C GLU A 463 -1.93 -15.73 26.33
N LYS A 464 -2.09 -15.99 27.63
CA LYS A 464 -1.00 -16.24 28.61
C LYS A 464 -0.10 -17.43 28.23
N ALA A 465 -0.57 -18.37 27.42
CA ALA A 465 0.10 -19.67 27.24
C ALA A 465 1.42 -19.59 26.47
N ILE A 466 1.56 -18.64 25.53
CA ILE A 466 2.77 -18.55 24.70
C ILE A 466 3.96 -17.87 25.43
N TYR A 467 3.77 -17.50 26.70
CA TYR A 467 4.62 -16.57 27.45
C TYR A 467 5.93 -17.19 28.00
N PHE A 468 5.99 -18.48 28.33
CA PHE A 468 7.04 -18.93 29.28
C PHE A 468 8.34 -19.50 28.70
N LYS A 469 8.34 -20.33 27.65
CA LYS A 469 9.59 -21.03 27.23
C LYS A 469 10.53 -20.17 26.36
N ASN A 470 10.02 -19.49 25.33
CA ASN A 470 10.87 -18.70 24.39
C ASN A 470 11.52 -17.48 25.05
N ILE A 471 10.80 -16.82 25.95
CA ILE A 471 11.25 -15.56 26.55
C ILE A 471 12.42 -15.83 27.51
N ALA A 472 12.41 -16.94 28.23
CA ALA A 472 13.48 -17.31 29.16
C ALA A 472 14.84 -17.45 28.47
N VAL A 473 14.88 -18.05 27.27
CA VAL A 473 16.11 -18.18 26.45
C VAL A 473 16.67 -16.80 26.09
N CYS A 474 15.81 -15.90 25.60
CA CYS A 474 16.21 -14.53 25.27
C CYS A 474 16.60 -13.71 26.50
N GLN A 475 15.92 -13.87 27.64
CA GLN A 475 16.28 -13.22 28.90
C GLN A 475 17.66 -13.66 29.36
N SER A 476 17.95 -14.96 29.31
CA SER A 476 19.27 -15.50 29.65
C SER A 476 20.37 -14.94 28.75
N MET A 477 20.13 -14.85 27.44
CA MET A 477 21.06 -14.21 26.49
C MET A 477 21.26 -12.72 26.74
N LEU A 478 20.19 -12.00 27.11
CA LEU A 478 20.28 -10.58 27.44
C LEU A 478 21.10 -10.36 28.72
N ILE A 479 20.85 -11.13 29.78
CA ILE A 479 21.56 -11.04 31.06
C ILE A 479 23.05 -11.32 30.85
N SER A 480 23.39 -12.40 30.14
CA SER A 480 24.79 -12.71 29.81
C SER A 480 25.48 -11.64 28.95
N ALA A 481 24.75 -10.98 28.04
CA ALA A 481 25.29 -9.85 27.30
C ALA A 481 25.52 -8.60 28.18
N PHE A 482 24.67 -8.38 29.19
CA PHE A 482 24.85 -7.28 30.15
C PHE A 482 26.02 -7.52 31.11
N ASP A 483 26.23 -8.75 31.57
CA ASP A 483 27.39 -9.09 32.43
C ASP A 483 28.73 -8.86 31.71
N MET A 484 28.73 -8.86 30.38
CA MET A 484 29.92 -8.60 29.54
C MET A 484 30.13 -7.11 29.22
N LEU A 485 29.14 -6.24 29.48
CA LEU A 485 29.20 -4.82 29.15
C LEU A 485 29.65 -4.02 30.37
N ASP A 486 30.95 -3.75 30.42
CA ASP A 486 31.58 -2.84 31.36
C ASP A 486 30.84 -1.48 31.39
N TYR A 487 30.64 -0.96 32.60
CA TYR A 487 29.68 0.09 32.98
C TYR A 487 29.93 1.51 32.37
N SER A 488 30.69 1.65 31.29
CA SER A 488 31.22 2.93 30.82
C SER A 488 30.59 3.49 29.55
N SER A 489 29.72 2.76 28.83
CA SER A 489 29.07 3.29 27.62
C SER A 489 27.60 3.63 27.86
N ASN A 490 27.29 4.93 27.89
CA ASN A 490 25.93 5.47 27.85
C ASN A 490 25.23 5.28 26.48
N GLU A 491 25.75 4.38 25.64
CA GLU A 491 25.10 4.04 24.38
C GLU A 491 23.80 3.30 24.69
N LYS A 492 22.67 3.87 24.25
CA LYS A 492 21.40 3.16 24.19
C LYS A 492 21.60 1.95 23.29
N LEU A 493 21.90 0.82 23.91
CA LEU A 493 22.21 -0.44 23.28
C LEU A 493 20.94 -0.97 22.59
N ASN A 494 20.50 -0.42 21.46
CA ASN A 494 19.26 -0.81 20.77
C ASN A 494 19.36 -2.24 20.21
N ILE A 495 19.33 -3.24 21.08
CA ILE A 495 19.41 -4.65 20.71
C ILE A 495 18.00 -5.21 20.59
N GLY A 496 17.50 -5.28 19.37
CA GLY A 496 16.34 -6.11 19.07
C GLY A 496 16.78 -7.58 19.04
N PHE A 497 16.17 -8.40 19.90
CA PHE A 497 16.31 -9.85 19.83
C PHE A 497 15.06 -10.45 19.18
N ILE A 498 15.26 -11.50 18.38
CA ILE A 498 14.17 -12.24 17.75
C ILE A 498 14.18 -13.65 18.31
N SER A 499 13.03 -14.10 18.80
CA SER A 499 12.86 -15.47 19.28
C SER A 499 12.20 -16.34 18.21
N GLY A 500 12.70 -17.57 18.09
CA GLY A 500 12.20 -18.58 17.16
C GLY A 500 12.04 -19.94 17.81
N TYR A 501 11.33 -20.84 17.12
CA TYR A 501 11.24 -22.25 17.46
C TYR A 501 11.57 -23.08 16.23
N TYR A 502 12.68 -23.82 16.28
CA TYR A 502 13.15 -24.64 15.16
C TYR A 502 13.76 -25.93 15.70
N ALA A 503 13.47 -27.05 15.04
CA ALA A 503 13.98 -28.39 15.40
C ALA A 503 13.81 -28.72 16.90
N ASP A 504 12.62 -28.44 17.44
CA ASP A 504 12.26 -28.62 18.85
C ASP A 504 13.05 -27.80 19.89
N GLU A 505 13.85 -26.82 19.44
CA GLU A 505 14.59 -25.91 20.30
C GLU A 505 14.12 -24.45 20.14
N TYR A 506 14.08 -23.72 21.26
CA TYR A 506 13.87 -22.29 21.27
C TYR A 506 15.21 -21.57 21.16
N PHE A 507 15.34 -20.65 20.21
CA PHE A 507 16.55 -19.85 20.04
C PHE A 507 16.23 -18.36 20.09
N CYS A 508 17.27 -17.56 20.35
CA CYS A 508 17.20 -16.11 20.36
C CYS A 508 18.39 -15.53 19.59
N GLN A 509 18.16 -14.59 18.67
CA GLN A 509 19.23 -14.00 17.85
C GLN A 509 19.08 -12.48 17.73
N LYS A 510 20.20 -11.76 17.84
CA LYS A 510 20.27 -10.32 17.58
C LYS A 510 20.08 -10.04 16.09
N ARG A 511 19.15 -9.15 15.74
CA ARG A 511 18.89 -8.78 14.33
C ARG A 511 18.52 -7.30 14.18
N ASN A 512 18.99 -6.72 13.08
CA ASN A 512 18.74 -5.33 12.67
C ASN A 512 17.47 -5.22 11.78
N ALA A 513 17.09 -6.27 11.06
CA ALA A 513 15.90 -6.30 10.22
C ALA A 513 15.35 -7.72 10.10
N VAL A 514 14.08 -7.83 9.69
CA VAL A 514 13.43 -9.10 9.38
C VAL A 514 12.88 -9.06 7.97
N GLU A 515 13.18 -10.10 7.21
CA GLU A 515 12.67 -10.32 5.87
C GLU A 515 11.93 -11.66 5.87
N PHE A 516 10.64 -11.60 5.54
CA PHE A 516 9.78 -12.75 5.38
C PHE A 516 9.72 -13.09 3.91
N LEU A 517 10.17 -14.29 3.55
CA LEU A 517 10.07 -14.80 2.19
C LEU A 517 8.92 -15.80 2.14
N THR A 518 8.11 -15.77 1.09
CA THR A 518 7.23 -16.88 0.77
C THR A 518 8.04 -18.13 0.44
N ALA A 519 7.45 -19.33 0.62
CA ALA A 519 8.12 -20.60 0.31
C ALA A 519 8.66 -20.71 -1.13
N ASN A 520 8.05 -19.98 -2.08
CA ASN A 520 8.48 -19.91 -3.47
C ASN A 520 9.55 -18.83 -3.73
N GLY A 521 9.93 -18.03 -2.73
CA GLY A 521 10.92 -16.94 -2.83
C GLY A 521 10.48 -15.74 -3.67
N MET A 522 9.26 -15.73 -4.22
CA MET A 522 8.84 -14.70 -5.18
C MET A 522 8.40 -13.39 -4.51
N SER A 523 7.95 -13.43 -3.27
CA SER A 523 7.54 -12.23 -2.54
C SER A 523 8.20 -12.16 -1.17
N SER A 524 8.71 -10.97 -0.86
CA SER A 524 9.36 -10.68 0.41
C SER A 524 8.63 -9.55 1.13
N VAL A 525 8.32 -9.74 2.40
CA VAL A 525 7.91 -8.66 3.30
C VAL A 525 9.09 -8.31 4.18
N ARG A 526 9.60 -7.09 4.05
CA ARG A 526 10.65 -6.59 4.92
C ARG A 526 10.09 -5.65 5.96
N VAL A 527 10.32 -5.95 7.23
CA VAL A 527 10.09 -5.00 8.32
C VAL A 527 11.31 -4.06 8.36
N PRO A 528 11.15 -2.75 8.13
CA PRO A 528 12.28 -1.83 8.11
C PRO A 528 12.98 -1.74 9.49
N HIS A 529 14.30 -1.53 9.50
CA HIS A 529 15.08 -1.27 10.73
C HIS A 529 14.44 -0.20 11.64
N ALA A 530 13.90 0.87 11.03
CA ALA A 530 13.23 1.94 11.75
C ALA A 530 12.03 1.48 12.58
N THR A 531 11.39 0.37 12.20
CA THR A 531 10.33 -0.27 12.99
C THR A 531 10.91 -0.90 14.26
N PHE A 532 12.12 -1.46 14.21
CA PHE A 532 12.80 -2.04 15.36
C PHE A 532 13.32 -0.97 16.33
N GLU A 533 13.73 0.19 15.84
CA GLU A 533 14.11 1.36 16.66
C GLU A 533 12.97 1.85 17.58
N LEU A 534 11.72 1.49 17.31
CA LEU A 534 10.57 1.82 18.16
C LEU A 534 10.51 0.95 19.42
N PHE A 535 11.25 -0.16 19.43
CA PHE A 535 11.27 -1.12 20.52
C PHE A 535 12.54 -0.93 21.36
N SER A 536 12.39 -0.98 22.69
CA SER A 536 13.53 -0.86 23.61
C SER A 536 14.52 -2.00 23.40
N SER A 537 15.78 -1.76 23.76
CA SER A 537 16.92 -2.70 23.77
C SER A 537 16.69 -4.06 24.44
N THR A 538 15.60 -4.16 25.19
CA THR A 538 15.19 -5.34 25.92
C THR A 538 13.92 -5.93 25.33
N ALA A 539 13.60 -5.73 24.05
CA ALA A 539 12.37 -6.22 23.46
C ALA A 539 12.57 -7.44 22.55
N ILE A 540 11.77 -8.50 22.74
CA ILE A 540 11.58 -9.55 21.74
C ILE A 540 10.51 -9.10 20.75
N LEU A 541 10.80 -9.19 19.45
CA LEU A 541 9.81 -9.04 18.40
C LEU A 541 9.28 -10.42 17.99
N ARG A 542 8.01 -10.70 18.31
CA ARG A 542 7.37 -11.96 17.90
C ARG A 542 6.53 -11.75 16.65
N VAL A 543 6.77 -12.60 15.66
CA VAL A 543 6.10 -12.60 14.37
C VAL A 543 5.03 -13.68 14.40
N PHE A 544 3.82 -13.31 14.02
CA PHE A 544 2.73 -14.25 13.86
C PHE A 544 2.11 -14.08 12.49
N TRP A 545 1.82 -15.19 11.83
CA TRP A 545 1.11 -15.18 10.56
C TRP A 545 -0.17 -16.02 10.64
N LEU A 546 -1.22 -15.53 9.97
CA LEU A 546 -2.54 -16.17 9.92
C LEU A 546 -2.67 -16.97 8.62
N LYS A 547 -2.76 -18.29 8.75
CA LYS A 547 -3.28 -19.16 7.68
C LYS A 547 -4.23 -20.19 8.28
N THR A 548 -5.45 -20.25 7.73
CA THR A 548 -6.48 -21.28 8.00
C THR A 548 -6.46 -21.81 9.44
N THR A 549 -6.74 -20.92 10.41
CA THR A 549 -6.84 -21.11 11.87
C THR A 549 -5.56 -21.31 12.68
N ASN A 550 -4.41 -21.60 12.07
CA ASN A 550 -3.17 -21.82 12.81
C ASN A 550 -2.26 -20.59 12.77
N ILE A 551 -1.87 -20.13 13.96
CA ILE A 551 -0.71 -19.27 14.17
C ILE A 551 0.51 -20.19 14.03
N PHE A 552 1.24 -20.19 12.91
CA PHE A 552 2.34 -21.16 12.76
C PHE A 552 3.63 -20.71 13.43
N ASN A 553 4.42 -21.72 13.79
CA ASN A 553 5.82 -21.58 14.13
C ASN A 553 6.64 -21.25 12.89
N ASN A 554 7.69 -20.50 13.13
CA ASN A 554 8.43 -19.84 12.10
C ASN A 554 9.68 -20.65 11.70
N ILE A 555 9.92 -20.83 10.39
CA ILE A 555 11.12 -21.53 9.92
C ILE A 555 12.18 -20.51 9.58
N TYR A 556 13.32 -20.66 10.24
CA TYR A 556 14.49 -19.80 10.11
C TYR A 556 15.47 -20.45 9.13
N SER A 557 15.92 -19.70 8.11
CA SER A 557 17.05 -20.10 7.28
C SER A 557 18.37 -19.56 7.85
N ILE A 558 19.47 -20.28 7.59
CA ILE A 558 20.81 -20.01 8.15
C ILE A 558 21.25 -18.55 7.95
N ASP A 559 20.84 -17.92 6.85
CA ASP A 559 21.16 -16.52 6.51
C ASP A 559 20.35 -15.46 7.29
N GLY A 560 19.42 -15.86 8.14
CA GLY A 560 18.62 -14.94 8.95
C GLY A 560 17.27 -14.56 8.37
N LYS A 561 16.88 -15.19 7.27
CA LYS A 561 15.59 -14.95 6.62
C LYS A 561 14.53 -15.90 7.19
N TRP A 562 13.30 -15.41 7.27
CA TRP A 562 12.17 -16.19 7.74
C TRP A 562 11.41 -16.70 6.53
N ILE A 563 11.46 -18.00 6.30
CA ILE A 563 10.73 -18.61 5.19
C ILE A 563 9.36 -18.99 5.71
N VAL A 564 8.34 -18.33 5.19
CA VAL A 564 6.96 -18.64 5.52
C VAL A 564 6.45 -19.72 4.57
N THR A 565 6.11 -20.87 5.14
CA THR A 565 5.54 -21.99 4.40
C THR A 565 4.04 -21.78 4.17
N GLY A 566 3.69 -21.07 3.10
CA GLY A 566 2.32 -20.88 2.64
C GLY A 566 1.89 -19.42 2.49
N ASP A 567 0.59 -19.20 2.23
CA ASP A 567 0.01 -17.88 2.04
C ASP A 567 -0.06 -17.11 3.37
N VAL A 568 0.40 -15.85 3.35
CA VAL A 568 0.46 -14.96 4.51
C VAL A 568 -0.52 -13.83 4.31
N HIS A 569 -1.61 -13.83 5.09
CA HIS A 569 -2.62 -12.78 5.02
C HIS A 569 -2.27 -11.56 5.87
N ALA A 570 -1.62 -11.79 7.02
CA ALA A 570 -1.20 -10.73 7.94
C ALA A 570 0.02 -11.15 8.75
N ILE A 571 0.83 -10.16 9.14
CA ILE A 571 1.94 -10.31 10.07
C ILE A 571 1.70 -9.41 11.28
N ALA A 572 1.61 -10.03 12.46
CA ALA A 572 1.58 -9.30 13.72
C ALA A 572 2.97 -9.27 14.34
N LEU A 573 3.44 -8.08 14.70
CA LEU A 573 4.68 -7.85 15.42
C LEU A 573 4.36 -7.39 16.85
N LYS A 574 4.74 -8.21 17.83
CA LYS A 574 4.54 -7.93 19.25
C LYS A 574 5.85 -7.61 19.95
N LYS A 575 5.93 -6.44 20.58
CA LYS A 575 7.01 -6.06 21.51
C LYS A 575 6.83 -6.77 22.85
N ILE A 576 7.87 -7.45 23.34
CA ILE A 576 7.87 -8.02 24.70
C ILE A 576 9.11 -7.55 25.46
N ASN A 577 8.93 -6.69 26.47
CA ASN A 577 10.02 -6.23 27.33
C ASN A 577 10.57 -7.40 28.18
N LEU A 578 11.87 -7.60 28.13
CA LEU A 578 12.65 -8.58 28.85
C LEU A 578 13.00 -8.04 30.23
N ARG A 579 13.03 -8.94 31.22
CA ARG A 579 13.39 -8.63 32.60
C ARG A 579 14.91 -8.46 32.68
N LEU A 580 15.35 -7.36 33.30
CA LEU A 580 16.73 -7.21 33.78
C LEU A 580 16.86 -7.58 35.27
N SER A 581 15.74 -7.77 35.98
CA SER A 581 15.74 -8.20 37.39
C SER A 581 14.49 -9.03 37.74
N TYR A 582 14.60 -9.88 38.76
CA TYR A 582 13.59 -10.86 39.15
C TYR A 582 12.26 -10.28 39.71
N ALA A 583 12.17 -8.97 40.01
CA ALA A 583 11.15 -8.45 40.94
C ALA A 583 10.08 -7.47 40.38
N ALA A 584 10.05 -7.13 39.08
CA ALA A 584 9.09 -6.15 38.55
C ALA A 584 8.03 -6.76 37.58
N PRO A 585 6.73 -6.42 37.71
CA PRO A 585 5.71 -6.82 36.75
C PRO A 585 5.84 -6.07 35.41
N PRO A 586 5.46 -6.68 34.28
CA PRO A 586 5.66 -6.12 32.95
C PRO A 586 4.82 -4.85 32.73
N SER A 587 5.44 -3.80 32.18
CA SER A 587 4.78 -2.55 31.79
C SER A 587 4.83 -2.35 30.27
N GLY A 588 3.66 -2.02 29.69
CA GLY A 588 3.47 -1.44 28.35
C GLY A 588 3.79 -2.34 27.13
N PHE A 589 2.79 -2.55 26.26
CA PHE A 589 2.95 -3.26 24.97
C PHE A 589 2.77 -2.29 23.80
N VAL A 590 3.57 -2.44 22.74
CA VAL A 590 3.42 -1.73 21.46
C VAL A 590 3.39 -2.76 20.34
N SER A 591 2.43 -2.61 19.42
CA SER A 591 2.03 -3.66 18.48
C SER A 591 1.85 -3.09 17.09
N ILE A 592 2.38 -3.79 16.09
CA ILE A 592 2.29 -3.39 14.68
C ILE A 592 1.72 -4.56 13.90
N LEU A 593 0.59 -4.34 13.24
CA LEU A 593 -0.04 -5.32 12.36
C LEU A 593 0.10 -4.86 10.91
N LEU A 594 0.61 -5.75 10.05
CA LEU A 594 0.75 -5.53 8.61
C LEU A 594 -0.17 -6.51 7.87
N PHE A 595 -1.12 -6.00 7.09
CA PHE A 595 -1.94 -6.82 6.18
C PHE A 595 -1.31 -6.82 4.79
N PHE A 596 -1.29 -7.98 4.12
CA PHE A 596 -0.69 -8.14 2.80
C PHE A 596 -1.70 -8.14 1.69
#